data_AF-A0A530Y4C4-F1
#
_entry.id   AF-A0A530Y4C4-F1
#
_cell.length_a   1.000
_cell.length_b   1.000
_cell.length_c   1.000
_cell.angle_alpha   90.00
_cell.angle_beta   90.00
_cell.angle_gamma   90.00
#
_symmetry.space_group_name_H-M   'P 1'
#
loop_
_entity.id
_entity.type
_entity.pdbx_description
1 polymer ?
#
loop_
_entity_poly.entity_id
_entity_poly.type
_entity_poly.pdbx_seq_one_letter_code
_entity_poly.pdbx_strand_id
1 'polypeptide(L)'
;LFQSRIGQLELSCASCHDDNWGKRLGGSVIPQAHPTGYPLYRLEWQTVGSLQRRLRNCMIGVRAEPFAFGAPELVDLELHLTERARGLLVETPAVRP
;
A
#
# COMPACT_ATOMS: atom_id res chain seq x y z
N LEU A 1 -6.54 -11.04 -1.91
CA LEU A 1 -6.52 -9.77 -1.15
C LEU A 1 -6.44 -8.54 -2.03
N PHE A 2 -5.43 -8.39 -2.91
CA PHE A 2 -5.27 -7.17 -3.72
C PHE A 2 -6.53 -6.75 -4.51
N GLN A 3 -7.26 -7.71 -5.08
CA GLN A 3 -8.51 -7.47 -5.83
C GLN A 3 -9.77 -7.54 -4.96
N SER A 4 -9.66 -7.99 -3.71
CA SER A 4 -10.80 -8.21 -2.81
C SER A 4 -11.33 -6.87 -2.31
N ARG A 5 -12.63 -6.61 -2.48
CA ARG A 5 -13.31 -5.44 -1.88
C ARG A 5 -13.45 -5.67 -0.38
N ILE A 6 -13.07 -4.68 0.41
CA ILE A 6 -13.08 -4.75 1.87
C ILE A 6 -13.63 -3.46 2.48
N GLY A 7 -14.03 -3.57 3.75
CA GLY A 7 -14.47 -2.44 4.57
C GLY A 7 -15.81 -1.86 4.15
N GLN A 8 -16.27 -0.86 4.90
CA GLN A 8 -17.56 -0.21 4.64
C GLN A 8 -17.62 0.47 3.27
N LEU A 9 -16.47 0.86 2.71
CA LEU A 9 -16.42 1.56 1.42
C LEU A 9 -16.41 0.60 0.21
N GLU A 10 -16.36 -0.72 0.41
CA GLU A 10 -16.44 -1.71 -0.69
C GLU A 10 -15.35 -1.51 -1.76
N LEU A 11 -14.12 -1.16 -1.33
CA LEU A 11 -12.98 -0.88 -2.22
C LEU A 11 -11.87 -1.93 -2.06
N SER A 12 -11.18 -2.23 -3.16
CA SER A 12 -9.97 -3.07 -3.18
C SER A 12 -8.71 -2.25 -3.46
N CYS A 13 -7.52 -2.86 -3.33
CA CYS A 13 -6.27 -2.19 -3.71
C CYS A 13 -6.29 -1.82 -5.21
N ALA A 14 -6.78 -2.74 -6.05
CA ALA A 14 -6.93 -2.55 -7.49
C ALA A 14 -7.85 -1.37 -7.84
N SER A 15 -8.92 -1.15 -7.06
CA SER A 15 -9.86 -0.03 -7.28
C SER A 15 -9.17 1.34 -7.31
N CYS A 16 -8.07 1.51 -6.58
CA CYS A 16 -7.28 2.74 -6.62
C CYS A 16 -6.02 2.58 -7.49
N HIS A 17 -5.24 1.53 -7.22
CA HIS A 17 -3.87 1.42 -7.72
C HIS A 17 -3.75 0.77 -9.12
N ASP A 18 -4.83 0.19 -9.65
CA ASP A 18 -4.92 -0.30 -11.03
C ASP A 18 -5.91 0.54 -11.85
N ASP A 19 -7.12 0.76 -11.33
CA ASP A 19 -8.19 1.43 -12.08
C ASP A 19 -8.02 2.96 -12.14
N ASN A 20 -7.29 3.53 -11.18
CA ASN A 20 -7.24 4.98 -10.95
C ASN A 20 -5.82 5.51 -10.67
N TRP A 21 -4.77 4.74 -10.98
CA TRP A 21 -3.39 5.24 -10.83
C TRP A 21 -3.17 6.50 -11.68
N GLY A 22 -2.34 7.41 -11.19
CA GLY A 22 -2.11 8.71 -11.81
C GLY A 22 -3.21 9.76 -11.56
N LYS A 23 -4.41 9.35 -11.12
CA LYS A 23 -5.42 10.29 -10.61
C LYS A 23 -5.06 10.76 -9.19
N ARG A 24 -5.93 11.57 -8.59
CA ARG A 24 -5.72 12.12 -7.24
C ARG A 24 -6.79 11.64 -6.26
N LEU A 25 -6.35 11.34 -5.03
CA LEU A 25 -7.21 11.15 -3.86
C LEU A 25 -6.90 12.29 -2.88
N GLY A 26 -7.81 13.27 -2.81
CA GLY A 26 -7.54 14.54 -2.13
C GLY A 26 -6.31 15.22 -2.74
N GLY A 27 -5.33 15.58 -1.89
CA GLY A 27 -4.08 16.21 -2.31
C GLY A 27 -3.05 15.26 -2.93
N SER A 28 -3.22 13.94 -2.84
CA SER A 28 -2.18 12.96 -3.19
C SER A 28 -2.42 12.30 -4.54
N VAL A 29 -1.37 12.10 -5.34
CA VAL A 29 -1.42 11.27 -6.55
C VAL A 29 -1.47 9.79 -6.15
N ILE A 30 -2.32 9.01 -6.82
CA ILE A 30 -2.48 7.59 -6.55
C ILE A 30 -1.36 6.82 -7.27
N PRO A 31 -0.44 6.14 -6.54
CA PRO A 31 0.64 5.35 -7.15
C PRO A 31 0.12 4.00 -7.65
N GLN A 32 0.97 3.22 -8.32
CA GLN A 32 0.66 1.86 -8.82
C GLN A 32 0.87 0.75 -7.77
N ALA A 33 0.98 1.11 -6.48
CA ALA A 33 1.23 0.20 -5.36
C ALA A 33 2.53 -0.63 -5.43
N HIS A 34 3.58 -0.15 -6.09
CA HIS A 34 4.89 -0.81 -6.04
C HIS A 34 5.58 -0.61 -4.68
N PRO A 35 6.10 -1.67 -4.05
CA PRO A 35 6.71 -1.59 -2.72
C PRO A 35 8.23 -1.35 -2.72
N THR A 36 8.84 -1.05 -3.87
CA THR A 36 10.31 -0.94 -4.08
C THR A 36 11.05 -0.02 -3.10
N GLY A 37 10.35 0.98 -2.58
CA GLY A 37 10.89 1.96 -1.65
C GLY A 37 10.79 1.61 -0.17
N TYR A 38 10.11 0.51 0.21
CA TYR A 38 9.88 0.14 1.60
C TYR A 38 11.05 -0.70 2.20
N PRO A 39 11.45 -0.44 3.48
CA PRO A 39 10.93 0.59 4.39
C PRO A 39 11.22 2.01 3.91
N LEU A 40 10.26 2.91 4.08
CA LEU A 40 10.38 4.30 3.60
C LEU A 40 10.20 5.31 4.71
N TYR A 41 10.83 6.47 4.56
CA TYR A 41 10.54 7.67 5.35
C TYR A 41 9.34 8.39 4.77
N ARG A 42 8.33 8.63 5.60
CA ARG A 42 7.10 9.31 5.15
C ARG A 42 6.94 10.65 5.86
N LEU A 43 6.74 11.72 5.10
CA LEU A 43 6.59 13.07 5.66
C LEU A 43 5.40 13.13 6.64
N GLU A 44 4.28 12.48 6.30
CA GLU A 44 3.13 12.34 7.21
C GLU A 44 3.50 11.67 8.55
N TRP A 45 4.40 10.69 8.53
CA TRP A 45 4.77 9.92 9.73
C TRP A 45 5.91 10.54 10.52
N GLN A 46 6.70 11.43 9.91
CA GLN A 46 7.95 11.98 10.47
C GLN A 46 8.90 10.87 10.97
N THR A 47 8.85 9.69 10.35
CA THR A 47 9.67 8.54 10.69
C THR A 47 9.65 7.50 9.57
N VAL A 48 10.52 6.50 9.67
CA VAL A 48 10.54 5.33 8.80
C VAL A 48 9.40 4.38 9.16
N GLY A 49 8.78 3.75 8.15
CA GLY A 49 7.76 2.73 8.36
C GLY A 49 7.84 1.59 7.35
N SER A 50 7.32 0.44 7.78
CA SER A 50 7.24 -0.78 6.96
C SER A 50 6.12 -0.72 5.92
N LEU A 51 6.17 -1.63 4.95
CA LEU A 51 5.09 -1.85 4.00
C LEU A 51 3.81 -2.28 4.72
N GLN A 52 3.87 -3.22 5.66
CA GLN A 52 2.71 -3.57 6.49
C GLN A 52 2.06 -2.40 7.22
N ARG A 53 2.83 -1.42 7.73
CA ARG A 53 2.26 -0.19 8.31
C ARG A 53 1.43 0.56 7.26
N ARG A 54 1.93 0.67 6.03
CA ARG A 54 1.16 1.27 4.93
C ARG A 54 -0.09 0.46 4.60
N LEU A 55 0.02 -0.86 4.46
CA LEU A 55 -1.11 -1.72 4.09
C LEU A 55 -2.24 -1.63 5.12
N ARG A 56 -1.89 -1.64 6.41
CA ARG A 56 -2.84 -1.42 7.50
C ARG A 56 -3.49 -0.04 7.43
N ASN A 57 -2.74 1.02 7.13
CA ASN A 57 -3.31 2.35 6.92
C ASN A 57 -4.27 2.41 5.71
N CYS A 58 -3.98 1.66 4.64
CA CYS A 58 -4.91 1.53 3.51
C CYS A 58 -6.22 0.86 3.94
N MET A 59 -6.16 -0.23 4.71
CA MET A 59 -7.34 -0.94 5.25
C MET A 59 -8.20 -0.02 6.12
N ILE A 60 -7.55 0.73 7.02
CA ILE A 60 -8.23 1.74 7.85
C ILE A 60 -8.89 2.82 6.96
N GLY A 61 -8.19 3.27 5.91
CA GLY A 61 -8.70 4.28 4.98
C GLY A 61 -9.97 3.87 4.23
N VAL A 62 -10.15 2.56 3.98
CA VAL A 62 -11.39 2.00 3.38
C VAL A 62 -12.40 1.50 4.41
N ARG A 63 -12.17 1.82 5.70
CA ARG A 63 -13.00 1.40 6.85
C ARG A 63 -13.14 -0.12 6.97
N ALA A 64 -12.03 -0.84 6.77
CA ALA A 64 -11.89 -2.26 7.06
C ALA A 64 -11.14 -2.46 8.38
N GLU A 65 -11.38 -3.58 9.05
CA GLU A 65 -10.56 -4.02 10.18
C GLU A 65 -9.17 -4.43 9.67
N PRO A 66 -8.07 -3.80 10.13
CA PRO A 66 -6.74 -4.13 9.66
C PRO A 66 -6.24 -5.45 10.28
N PHE A 67 -5.68 -6.34 9.45
CA PHE A 67 -5.03 -7.56 9.95
C PHE A 67 -3.87 -7.23 10.91
N ALA A 68 -3.60 -8.13 11.86
CA ALA A 68 -2.46 -8.06 12.77
C ALA A 68 -1.12 -7.92 12.01
N PHE A 69 -0.15 -7.24 12.61
CA PHE A 69 1.20 -7.19 12.05
C PHE A 69 1.79 -8.61 11.98
N GLY A 70 2.40 -8.96 10.85
CA GLY A 70 2.91 -10.31 10.58
C GLY A 70 1.83 -11.35 10.26
N ALA A 71 0.55 -10.97 10.16
CA ALA A 71 -0.51 -11.90 9.77
C ALA A 71 -0.24 -12.48 8.37
N PRO A 72 -0.56 -13.77 8.13
CA PRO A 72 -0.35 -14.42 6.84
C PRO A 72 -0.93 -13.63 5.66
N GLU A 73 -2.09 -13.01 5.85
CA GLU A 73 -2.75 -12.16 4.86
C GLU A 73 -1.89 -10.98 4.41
N LEU A 74 -1.18 -10.34 5.34
CA LEU A 74 -0.26 -9.24 5.01
C LEU A 74 1.00 -9.77 4.34
N VAL A 75 1.55 -10.88 4.81
CA VAL A 75 2.76 -11.50 4.20
C VAL A 75 2.49 -11.90 2.75
N ASP A 76 1.36 -12.55 2.48
CA ASP A 76 0.95 -12.93 1.13
C ASP A 76 0.73 -11.70 0.23
N LEU A 77 0.16 -10.63 0.79
CA LEU A 77 -0.03 -9.38 0.07
C LEU A 77 1.31 -8.68 -0.23
N GLU A 78 2.27 -8.69 0.70
CA GLU A 78 3.61 -8.16 0.47
C GLU A 78 4.36 -8.92 -0.63
N LEU A 79 4.26 -10.25 -0.62
CA LEU A 79 4.81 -11.09 -1.68
C LEU A 79 4.20 -10.72 -3.04
N HIS A 80 2.87 -10.66 -3.12
CA HIS A 80 2.17 -10.28 -4.35
C HIS A 80 2.59 -8.89 -4.87
N LEU A 81 2.71 -7.89 -4.00
CA LEU A 81 3.15 -6.56 -4.39
C LEU A 81 4.62 -6.54 -4.86
N THR A 82 5.46 -7.38 -4.26
CA THR A 82 6.87 -7.52 -4.65
C THR A 82 6.98 -8.17 -6.03
N GLU A 83 6.18 -9.19 -6.31
CA GLU A 83 6.07 -9.80 -7.63
C GLU A 83 5.59 -8.81 -8.70
N ARG A 84 4.61 -7.95 -8.36
CA ARG A 84 4.13 -6.89 -9.25
C ARG A 84 5.22 -5.86 -9.60
N ALA A 85 6.17 -5.63 -8.72
CA ALA A 85 7.30 -4.74 -8.94
C ALA A 85 8.53 -5.42 -9.59
N ARG A 86 8.39 -6.67 -10.06
CA ARG A 86 9.49 -7.40 -10.69
C ARG A 86 10.08 -6.61 -11.87
N GLY A 87 11.40 -6.43 -11.86
CA GLY A 87 12.14 -5.67 -12.88
C GLY A 87 12.35 -4.19 -12.55
N LEU A 88 11.71 -3.67 -11.50
CA LEU A 88 12.00 -2.34 -10.97
C LEU A 88 13.22 -2.37 -10.05
N LEU A 89 13.91 -1.24 -9.93
CA LEU A 89 15.03 -1.08 -9.00
C LEU A 89 14.53 -0.99 -7.56
N VAL A 90 15.36 -1.48 -6.63
CA VAL A 90 15.17 -1.24 -5.19
C VAL A 90 15.50 0.22 -4.89
N GLU A 91 14.57 0.92 -4.23
CA GLU A 91 14.68 2.37 -3.93
C GLU A 91 14.80 2.67 -2.43
N THR A 92 15.00 1.63 -1.62
CA THR A 92 14.92 1.74 -0.16
C THR A 92 16.17 2.39 0.46
N PRO A 93 16.03 3.29 1.46
CA PRO A 93 14.77 3.85 1.95
C PRO A 93 14.29 5.01 1.08
N ALA A 94 13.08 4.91 0.55
CA ALA A 94 12.49 5.99 -0.22
C ALA A 94 12.01 7.14 0.69
N VAL A 95 11.88 8.33 0.12
CA VAL A 95 11.17 9.47 0.74
C VAL A 95 9.86 9.69 -0.01
N ARG A 96 8.74 9.71 0.71
CA ARG A 96 7.40 9.93 0.14
C ARG A 96 6.57 10.88 1.03
N PRO A 97 5.56 11.57 0.47
CA PRO A 97 4.62 12.39 1.25
C PRO A 97 3.90 11.59 2.35
#